data_AF-V5HKB0-F1
#
_entry.id   AF-V5HKB0-F1
#
_cell.length_a   1.000
_cell.length_b   1.000
_cell.length_c   1.000
_cell.angle_alpha   90.00
_cell.angle_beta   90.00
_cell.angle_gamma   90.00
#
_symmetry.space_group_name_H-M   'P 1'
#
loop_
_entity.id
_entity.type
_entity.pdbx_description
1 polymer ?
#
loop_
_entity_poly.entity_id
_entity_poly.type
_entity_poly.pdbx_seq_one_letter_code
_entity_poly.pdbx_strand_id
1 'polypeptide(L)'
;SNSGGYISRRCSASLRREPPPNIPGRIVLAVWWLTVVVLMNAFTGHMEATMLIRPEPQRIDSVKALTTHPNMRTLVWKGSAFEALFKNSKDVEEYQAVWKMVERSNGTYETNALYSLNNLRSVLHGKTVIVGEITTMRYHVSQASRLFRNASFYFAKEQFFPHKFAIALRKGTNTSFLDFLNKRINWVVESGLFQAWINKEYGRLDSRRSSVRPPTKPSLPSSIFEVQSVFYIYLMFTAISVAAILLEVVSVVNLKCNKKPGRVVKINVVADFISQQNDKTATFKGGNSRRHLDYRNKLARRALPHPETSPIFRRFGSSNKHMEKYRPIIL
;
A
#
# COMPACT_ATOMS: atom_id res chain seq x y z
N SER A 1 -17.24 -11.87 79.60
CA SER A 1 -16.04 -11.33 78.94
C SER A 1 -15.25 -12.54 78.45
N ASN A 2 -14.98 -12.80 77.18
CA ASN A 2 -14.99 -11.98 75.99
C ASN A 2 -15.08 -12.95 74.79
N SER A 3 -16.08 -12.80 73.93
CA SER A 3 -16.23 -13.58 72.70
C SER A 3 -15.34 -12.95 71.63
N GLY A 4 -14.13 -13.49 71.44
CA GLY A 4 -13.15 -13.00 70.46
C GLY A 4 -13.53 -13.40 69.04
N GLY A 5 -13.75 -12.39 68.20
CA GLY A 5 -14.24 -12.50 66.84
C GLY A 5 -13.25 -13.05 65.79
N TYR A 6 -13.87 -13.51 64.71
CA TYR A 6 -13.32 -13.88 63.41
C TYR A 6 -12.45 -12.77 62.81
N ILE A 7 -11.22 -13.09 62.36
CA ILE A 7 -10.60 -12.45 61.20
C ILE A 7 -9.89 -13.51 60.35
N SER A 8 -10.61 -14.00 59.35
CA SER A 8 -10.05 -14.73 58.21
C SER A 8 -9.18 -13.77 57.40
N ARG A 9 -7.85 -13.87 57.52
CA ARG A 9 -6.92 -13.19 56.60
C ARG A 9 -6.92 -13.94 55.27
N ARG A 10 -7.73 -13.46 54.34
CA ARG A 10 -7.65 -13.82 52.92
C ARG A 10 -6.35 -13.20 52.38
N CYS A 11 -5.34 -14.01 52.12
CA CYS A 11 -4.10 -13.58 51.47
C CYS A 11 -4.40 -13.01 50.09
N SER A 12 -4.40 -11.68 49.98
CA SER A 12 -4.23 -10.96 48.73
C SER A 12 -2.77 -11.10 48.29
N ALA A 13 -2.43 -12.23 47.68
CA ALA A 13 -1.15 -12.38 47.01
C ALA A 13 -1.19 -11.51 45.74
N SER A 14 -0.84 -10.22 45.90
CA SER A 14 -0.38 -9.40 44.81
C SER A 14 0.77 -10.14 44.13
N LEU A 15 0.56 -10.60 42.90
CA LEU A 15 1.55 -11.29 42.08
C LEU A 15 2.69 -10.32 41.74
N ARG A 16 3.58 -10.09 42.72
CA ARG A 16 4.82 -9.36 42.53
C ARG A 16 5.68 -10.27 41.66
N ARG A 17 5.95 -9.87 40.41
CA ARG A 17 6.87 -10.60 39.52
C ARG A 17 8.25 -10.59 40.16
N GLU A 18 8.57 -11.60 40.94
CA GLU A 18 9.90 -11.75 41.52
C GLU A 18 10.88 -12.14 40.40
N PRO A 19 12.07 -11.52 40.33
CA PRO A 19 13.08 -11.94 39.39
C PRO A 19 13.46 -13.40 39.69
N PRO A 20 13.75 -14.22 38.67
CA PRO A 20 14.11 -15.61 38.89
C PRO A 20 15.27 -15.70 39.91
N PRO A 21 15.16 -16.59 40.91
CA PRO A 21 16.15 -16.69 41.98
C PRO A 21 17.52 -17.14 41.45
N ASN A 22 17.54 -17.82 40.30
CA ASN A 22 18.74 -18.40 39.70
C ASN A 22 19.48 -17.37 38.82
N ILE A 23 20.79 -17.22 39.03
CA ILE A 23 21.71 -16.39 38.24
C ILE A 23 21.54 -16.58 36.72
N PRO A 24 21.48 -17.82 36.16
CA PRO A 24 21.27 -17.99 34.72
C PRO A 24 19.92 -17.46 34.24
N GLY A 25 18.87 -17.55 35.07
CA GLY A 25 17.55 -17.00 34.74
C GLY A 25 17.56 -15.47 34.66
N ARG A 26 18.38 -14.81 35.49
CA ARG A 26 18.55 -13.35 35.44
C ARG A 26 19.32 -12.89 34.21
N ILE A 27 20.33 -13.64 33.78
CA ILE A 27 21.08 -13.36 32.54
C ILE A 27 20.16 -13.49 31.33
N VAL A 28 19.37 -14.56 31.24
CA VAL A 28 18.39 -14.75 30.15
C VAL A 28 17.36 -13.62 30.14
N LEU A 29 16.85 -13.22 31.32
CA LEU A 29 15.91 -12.11 31.44
C LEU A 29 16.54 -10.78 30.99
N ALA A 30 17.80 -10.52 31.35
CA ALA A 30 18.52 -9.31 30.94
C ALA A 30 18.76 -9.26 29.43
N VAL A 31 19.16 -10.37 28.82
CA VAL A 31 19.32 -10.48 27.36
C VAL A 31 17.99 -10.32 26.64
N TRP A 32 16.92 -10.92 27.17
CA TRP A 32 15.56 -10.75 26.64
C TRP A 32 15.11 -9.29 26.68
N TRP A 33 15.25 -8.62 27.82
CA TRP A 33 14.91 -7.21 27.97
C TRP A 33 15.72 -6.32 27.03
N LEU A 34 17.04 -6.55 26.93
CA LEU A 34 17.90 -5.81 26.01
C LEU A 34 17.42 -5.99 24.56
N THR A 35 17.10 -7.23 24.17
CA THR A 35 16.58 -7.54 22.83
C THR A 35 15.27 -6.81 22.54
N VAL A 36 14.33 -6.82 23.49
CA VAL A 36 13.04 -6.11 23.37
C VAL A 36 13.25 -4.60 23.21
N VAL A 37 14.13 -3.99 24.01
CA VAL A 37 14.42 -2.55 23.94
C VAL A 37 15.04 -2.18 22.60
N VAL A 38 16.03 -2.94 22.15
CA VAL A 38 16.69 -2.70 20.85
C VAL A 38 15.70 -2.85 19.71
N LEU A 39 14.87 -3.90 19.72
CA LEU A 39 13.87 -4.14 18.68
C LEU A 39 12.79 -3.05 18.66
N MET A 40 12.31 -2.61 19.83
CA MET A 40 11.33 -1.52 19.94
C MET A 40 11.89 -0.19 19.41
N ASN A 41 13.14 0.12 19.74
CA ASN A 41 13.79 1.33 19.25
C ASN A 41 14.00 1.28 17.72
N ALA A 42 14.43 0.13 17.18
CA ALA A 42 14.60 -0.06 15.74
C ALA A 42 13.27 0.05 14.98
N PHE A 43 12.21 -0.58 15.51
CA PHE A 43 10.87 -0.50 14.93
C PHE A 43 10.31 0.92 14.98
N THR A 44 10.47 1.62 16.10
CA THR A 44 10.02 3.01 16.26
C THR A 44 10.71 3.91 15.22
N GLY A 45 12.04 3.78 15.06
CA GLY A 45 12.77 4.56 14.04
C GLY A 45 12.31 4.25 12.61
N HIS A 46 12.02 3.00 12.29
CA HIS A 46 11.50 2.63 10.98
C HIS A 46 10.08 3.18 10.73
N MET A 47 9.20 3.11 11.74
CA MET A 47 7.86 3.67 11.68
C MET A 47 7.89 5.19 11.52
N GLU A 48 8.73 5.89 12.26
CA GLU A 48 8.91 7.34 12.10
C GLU A 48 9.37 7.69 10.68
N ALA A 49 10.37 6.98 10.15
CA ALA A 49 10.87 7.21 8.80
C ALA A 49 9.80 6.97 7.73
N THR A 50 9.01 5.90 7.87
CA THR A 50 7.96 5.56 6.90
C THR A 50 6.75 6.49 6.98
N MET A 51 6.39 6.99 8.17
CA MET A 51 5.33 8.00 8.33
C MET A 51 5.72 9.36 7.74
N LEU A 52 7.02 9.70 7.70
CA LEU A 52 7.50 10.92 7.08
C LEU A 52 7.42 10.88 5.54
N ILE A 53 7.52 9.68 4.94
CA ILE A 53 7.46 9.51 3.50
C ILE A 53 5.99 9.45 3.07
N ARG A 54 5.52 10.53 2.45
CA ARG A 54 4.24 10.48 1.76
C ARG A 54 4.40 9.69 0.47
N PRO A 55 3.54 8.68 0.20
CA PRO A 55 3.55 8.02 -1.10
C PRO A 55 3.31 9.06 -2.18
N GLU A 56 4.23 9.15 -3.13
CA GLU A 56 4.04 10.02 -4.28
C GLU A 56 2.92 9.43 -5.15
N PRO A 57 1.89 10.21 -5.51
CA PRO A 57 0.86 9.73 -6.44
C PRO A 57 1.48 9.22 -7.73
N GLN A 58 0.88 8.17 -8.29
CA GLN A 58 1.33 7.58 -9.55
C GLN A 58 1.41 8.65 -10.64
N ARG A 59 2.59 8.79 -11.26
CA ARG A 59 2.87 9.78 -12.30
C ARG A 59 3.01 9.07 -13.65
N ILE A 60 2.59 9.75 -14.72
CA ILE A 60 2.79 9.29 -16.10
C ILE A 60 4.04 10.00 -16.61
N ASP A 61 5.15 9.28 -16.62
CA ASP A 61 6.46 9.82 -16.98
C ASP A 61 6.80 9.61 -18.45
N SER A 62 6.03 8.77 -19.18
CA SER A 62 6.28 8.39 -20.57
C SER A 62 5.01 8.18 -21.38
N VAL A 63 5.15 8.20 -22.71
CA VAL A 63 4.05 7.88 -23.64
C VAL A 63 3.55 6.46 -23.42
N LYS A 64 4.46 5.52 -23.15
CA LYS A 64 4.11 4.13 -22.83
C LYS A 64 3.32 4.02 -21.52
N ALA A 65 3.63 4.85 -20.53
CA ALA A 65 2.85 4.90 -19.29
C ALA A 65 1.47 5.56 -19.49
N LEU A 66 1.29 6.37 -20.54
CA LEU A 66 -0.02 6.93 -20.89
C LEU A 66 -0.94 5.84 -21.46
N THR A 67 -0.42 4.92 -22.27
CA THR A 67 -1.23 3.86 -22.90
C THR A 67 -1.79 2.84 -21.90
N THR A 68 -1.19 2.71 -20.73
CA THR A 68 -1.75 1.87 -19.64
C THR A 68 -3.00 2.47 -19.00
N HIS A 69 -3.32 3.73 -19.29
CA HIS A 69 -4.48 4.46 -18.76
C HIS A 69 -5.45 4.89 -19.88
N PRO A 70 -6.13 3.95 -20.58
CA PRO A 70 -6.93 4.24 -21.78
C PRO A 70 -8.19 5.09 -21.51
N ASN A 71 -8.56 5.30 -20.25
CA ASN A 71 -9.70 6.13 -19.83
C ASN A 71 -9.35 7.61 -19.65
N MET A 72 -8.07 7.98 -19.74
CA MET A 72 -7.66 9.38 -19.65
C MET A 72 -7.93 10.12 -20.97
N ARG A 73 -8.37 11.37 -20.85
CA ARG A 73 -8.56 12.24 -22.00
C ARG A 73 -7.22 12.82 -22.46
N THR A 74 -6.77 12.47 -23.66
CA THR A 74 -5.52 12.99 -24.22
C THR A 74 -5.80 14.15 -25.16
N LEU A 75 -5.15 15.28 -24.94
CA LEU A 75 -5.28 16.47 -25.77
C LEU A 75 -3.97 16.75 -26.52
N VAL A 76 -4.07 17.06 -27.80
CA VAL A 76 -2.92 17.36 -28.67
C VAL A 76 -3.16 18.67 -29.41
N TRP A 77 -2.08 19.41 -29.68
CA TRP A 77 -2.15 20.61 -30.50
C TRP A 77 -2.44 20.26 -31.96
N LYS A 78 -3.54 20.80 -32.48
CA LYS A 78 -3.98 20.64 -33.87
C LYS A 78 -3.01 21.30 -34.86
N GLY A 79 -2.77 20.65 -35.98
CA GLY A 79 -1.82 21.04 -37.02
C GLY A 79 -0.35 20.90 -36.60
N SER A 80 -0.07 20.34 -35.43
CA SER A 80 1.29 20.24 -34.90
C SER A 80 2.04 19.03 -35.45
N ALA A 81 3.38 19.07 -35.34
CA ALA A 81 4.22 17.91 -35.62
C ALA A 81 3.87 16.70 -34.74
N PHE A 82 3.33 16.92 -33.52
CA PHE A 82 2.89 15.84 -32.63
C PHE A 82 1.61 15.17 -33.14
N GLU A 83 0.65 15.93 -33.66
CA GLU A 83 -0.54 15.35 -34.31
C GLU A 83 -0.12 14.50 -35.51
N ALA A 84 0.74 15.04 -36.37
CA ALA A 84 1.27 14.31 -37.53
C ALA A 84 2.06 13.07 -37.12
N LEU A 85 2.86 13.15 -36.05
CA LEU A 85 3.62 12.03 -35.50
C LEU A 85 2.68 10.91 -35.06
N PHE A 86 1.71 11.20 -34.18
CA PHE A 86 0.80 10.17 -33.69
C PHE A 86 -0.09 9.58 -34.78
N LYS A 87 -0.51 10.40 -35.76
CA LYS A 87 -1.37 9.97 -36.85
C LYS A 87 -0.63 9.11 -37.89
N ASN A 88 0.62 9.45 -38.20
CA ASN A 88 1.37 8.81 -39.30
C ASN A 88 2.34 7.70 -38.85
N SER A 89 2.66 7.61 -37.56
CA SER A 89 3.59 6.60 -37.05
C SER A 89 2.95 5.22 -37.07
N LYS A 90 3.29 4.41 -38.08
CA LYS A 90 2.82 3.02 -38.20
C LYS A 90 3.70 2.03 -37.46
N ASP A 91 4.97 2.37 -37.22
CA ASP A 91 5.97 1.43 -36.70
C ASP A 91 6.03 1.37 -35.16
N VAL A 92 5.34 2.29 -34.47
CA VAL A 92 5.36 2.42 -33.01
C VAL A 92 3.94 2.24 -32.46
N GLU A 93 3.68 1.10 -31.81
CA GLU A 93 2.37 0.76 -31.27
C GLU A 93 1.89 1.76 -30.22
N GLU A 94 2.79 2.29 -29.40
CA GLU A 94 2.48 3.27 -28.36
C GLU A 94 1.89 4.56 -28.95
N TYR A 95 2.41 5.02 -30.10
CA TYR A 95 1.93 6.23 -30.76
C TYR A 95 0.55 6.04 -31.36
N GLN A 96 0.27 4.87 -31.94
CA GLN A 96 -1.07 4.53 -32.41
C GLN A 96 -2.08 4.42 -31.27
N ALA A 97 -1.68 3.84 -30.14
CA ALA A 97 -2.53 3.73 -28.97
C ALA A 97 -2.90 5.12 -28.43
N VAL A 98 -1.93 6.04 -28.37
CA VAL A 98 -2.17 7.43 -27.99
C VAL A 98 -3.06 8.15 -29.01
N TRP A 99 -2.84 7.95 -30.32
CA TRP A 99 -3.71 8.51 -31.35
C TRP A 99 -5.18 8.09 -31.18
N LYS A 100 -5.42 6.80 -30.92
CA LYS A 100 -6.77 6.29 -30.63
C LYS A 100 -7.41 6.96 -29.40
N MET A 101 -6.61 7.29 -28.37
CA MET A 101 -7.10 8.04 -27.19
C MET A 101 -7.49 9.48 -27.54
N VAL A 102 -6.71 10.12 -28.41
CA VAL A 102 -7.00 11.48 -28.92
C VAL A 102 -8.27 11.47 -29.75
N GLU A 103 -8.43 10.54 -30.69
CA GLU A 103 -9.64 10.40 -31.52
C GLU A 103 -10.88 10.15 -30.68
N ARG A 104 -10.81 9.22 -29.72
CA ARG A 104 -11.93 8.87 -28.83
C ARG A 104 -12.44 10.07 -28.04
N SER A 105 -11.56 11.00 -27.69
CA SER A 105 -11.89 12.14 -26.83
C SER A 105 -12.06 13.47 -27.59
N ASN A 106 -12.00 13.41 -28.93
CA ASN A 106 -11.92 14.56 -29.82
C ASN A 106 -10.90 15.59 -29.31
N GLY A 107 -9.70 15.10 -29.03
CA GLY A 107 -8.67 15.78 -28.24
C GLY A 107 -7.81 16.78 -29.01
N THR A 108 -8.11 17.06 -30.28
CA THR A 108 -7.32 18.00 -31.09
C THR A 108 -7.84 19.43 -30.92
N TYR A 109 -6.96 20.32 -30.44
CA TYR A 109 -7.31 21.71 -30.16
C TYR A 109 -6.26 22.69 -30.71
N GLU A 110 -6.70 23.87 -31.12
CA GLU A 110 -5.81 25.02 -31.37
C GLU A 110 -5.13 25.46 -30.06
N THR A 111 -3.96 26.11 -30.14
CA THR A 111 -3.11 26.44 -28.96
C THR A 111 -3.88 27.10 -27.81
N ASN A 112 -4.65 28.16 -28.09
CA ASN A 112 -5.39 28.88 -27.05
C ASN A 112 -6.52 28.05 -26.42
N ALA A 113 -7.16 27.18 -27.21
CA ALA A 113 -8.20 26.29 -26.73
C ALA A 113 -7.62 25.12 -25.93
N LEU A 114 -6.45 24.61 -26.34
CA LEU A 114 -5.74 23.51 -25.69
C LEU A 114 -5.40 23.86 -24.24
N TYR A 115 -4.81 25.04 -24.01
CA TYR A 115 -4.45 25.55 -22.67
C TYR A 115 -5.54 26.39 -22.01
N SER A 116 -6.80 26.23 -22.43
CA SER A 116 -7.92 26.89 -21.78
C SER A 116 -8.01 26.53 -20.28
N LEU A 117 -8.57 27.42 -19.48
CA LEU A 117 -8.69 27.23 -18.03
C LEU A 117 -9.42 25.92 -17.66
N ASN A 118 -10.40 25.52 -18.48
CA ASN A 118 -11.19 24.30 -18.29
C ASN A 118 -10.34 23.04 -18.53
N ASN A 119 -9.52 23.04 -19.58
CA ASN A 119 -8.61 21.93 -19.87
C ASN A 119 -7.53 21.84 -18.79
N LEU A 120 -6.92 22.96 -18.40
CA LEU A 120 -5.95 22.99 -17.32
C LEU A 120 -6.56 22.53 -15.99
N ARG A 121 -7.80 22.91 -15.66
CA ARG A 121 -8.50 22.40 -14.47
C ARG A 121 -8.80 20.91 -14.56
N SER A 122 -9.10 20.39 -15.76
CA SER A 122 -9.33 18.96 -15.98
C SER A 122 -8.04 18.15 -15.85
N VAL A 123 -6.92 18.73 -16.31
CA VAL A 123 -5.58 18.26 -16.01
C VAL A 123 -5.40 18.27 -14.50
N LEU A 124 -5.77 19.34 -13.77
CA LEU A 124 -5.67 19.38 -12.30
C LEU A 124 -6.40 18.27 -11.54
N HIS A 125 -7.48 17.76 -12.11
CA HIS A 125 -8.22 16.62 -11.55
C HIS A 125 -7.69 15.26 -12.00
N GLY A 126 -6.60 15.22 -12.77
CA GLY A 126 -5.99 14.01 -13.33
C GLY A 126 -6.90 13.24 -14.29
N LYS A 127 -7.87 13.92 -14.91
CA LYS A 127 -8.76 13.33 -15.92
C LYS A 127 -8.23 13.51 -17.34
N THR A 128 -7.31 14.45 -17.50
CA THR A 128 -6.86 14.92 -18.81
C THR A 128 -5.35 15.05 -18.80
N VAL A 129 -4.75 14.72 -19.93
CA VAL A 129 -3.32 14.87 -20.19
C VAL A 129 -3.16 15.68 -21.46
N ILE A 130 -2.38 16.76 -21.38
CA ILE A 130 -2.02 17.57 -22.55
C ILE A 130 -0.69 17.05 -23.05
N VAL A 131 -0.59 16.79 -24.35
CA VAL A 131 0.62 16.31 -25.00
C VAL A 131 1.10 17.37 -25.98
N GLY A 132 2.34 17.84 -25.83
CA GLY A 132 2.86 18.88 -26.70
C GLY A 132 4.32 19.26 -26.47
N GLU A 133 4.69 20.42 -27.01
CA GLU A 133 6.05 20.94 -26.92
C GLU A 133 6.27 21.66 -25.57
N ILE A 134 7.38 21.34 -24.90
CA ILE A 134 7.62 21.68 -23.50
C ILE A 134 7.74 23.19 -23.23
N THR A 135 8.32 23.97 -24.14
CA THR A 135 8.46 25.44 -23.97
C THR A 135 7.10 26.13 -24.02
N THR A 136 6.25 25.74 -24.97
CA THR A 136 4.88 26.23 -25.13
C THR A 136 4.04 25.85 -23.92
N MET A 137 4.13 24.60 -23.47
CA MET A 137 3.42 24.13 -22.27
C MET A 137 3.84 24.92 -21.03
N ARG A 138 5.14 25.11 -20.81
CA ARG A 138 5.67 25.89 -19.68
C ARG A 138 5.17 27.32 -19.69
N TYR A 139 5.16 27.98 -20.85
CA TYR A 139 4.64 29.33 -20.99
C TYR A 139 3.16 29.42 -20.58
N HIS A 140 2.28 28.60 -21.15
CA HIS A 140 0.85 28.68 -20.83
C HIS A 140 0.55 28.30 -19.37
N VAL A 141 1.22 27.27 -18.87
CA VAL A 141 1.10 26.85 -17.47
C VAL A 141 1.61 27.93 -16.52
N SER A 142 2.70 28.63 -16.85
CA SER A 142 3.21 29.71 -15.99
C SER A 142 2.24 30.86 -15.88
N GLN A 143 1.64 31.27 -17.00
CA GLN A 143 0.61 32.31 -17.01
C GLN A 143 -0.62 31.89 -16.20
N ALA A 144 -1.09 30.65 -16.38
CA ALA A 144 -2.23 30.11 -15.66
C ALA A 144 -1.94 29.80 -14.17
N SER A 145 -0.68 29.55 -13.80
CA SER A 145 -0.28 29.18 -12.44
C SER A 145 -0.63 30.27 -11.40
N ARG A 146 -0.71 31.53 -11.84
CA ARG A 146 -1.14 32.66 -11.00
C ARG A 146 -2.56 32.48 -10.48
N LEU A 147 -3.41 31.79 -11.23
CA LEU A 147 -4.81 31.52 -10.91
C LEU A 147 -4.96 30.29 -9.99
N PHE A 148 -4.06 29.31 -10.11
CA PHE A 148 -4.10 28.05 -9.37
C PHE A 148 -3.15 28.06 -8.16
N ARG A 149 -3.48 28.81 -7.10
CA ARG A 149 -2.60 29.00 -5.92
C ARG A 149 -2.22 27.71 -5.18
N ASN A 150 -3.05 26.66 -5.23
CA ASN A 150 -2.88 25.42 -4.46
C ASN A 150 -2.72 24.16 -5.31
N ALA A 151 -2.39 24.31 -6.60
CA ALA A 151 -2.20 23.18 -7.49
C ALA A 151 -0.82 23.23 -8.15
N SER A 152 -0.32 22.06 -8.52
CA SER A 152 1.03 21.92 -9.11
C SER A 152 0.93 21.01 -10.32
N PHE A 153 1.24 21.55 -11.49
CA PHE A 153 1.34 20.78 -12.72
C PHE A 153 2.61 19.94 -12.72
N TYR A 154 2.50 18.73 -13.24
CA TYR A 154 3.60 17.82 -13.43
C TYR A 154 3.95 17.74 -14.92
N PHE A 155 5.22 17.96 -15.24
CA PHE A 155 5.77 17.72 -16.57
C PHE A 155 6.44 16.35 -16.57
N ALA A 156 6.13 15.52 -17.56
CA ALA A 156 6.74 14.22 -17.70
C ALA A 156 8.27 14.31 -17.86
N LYS A 157 8.96 13.27 -17.39
CA LYS A 157 10.44 13.21 -17.47
C LYS A 157 10.91 12.80 -18.86
N GLU A 158 10.23 11.84 -19.47
CA GLU A 158 10.59 11.35 -20.79
C GLU A 158 10.10 12.33 -21.85
N GLN A 159 11.06 12.93 -22.56
CA GLN A 159 10.76 13.70 -23.75
C GLN A 159 10.81 12.75 -24.94
N PHE A 160 9.67 12.62 -25.61
CA PHE A 160 9.57 11.92 -26.88
C PHE A 160 9.43 13.00 -27.96
N PHE A 161 10.20 12.89 -29.04
CA PHE A 161 10.24 13.89 -30.11
C PHE A 161 10.75 15.29 -29.69
N PRO A 162 12.08 15.45 -29.47
CA PRO A 162 12.67 16.76 -29.18
C PRO A 162 12.51 17.70 -30.38
N HIS A 163 11.54 18.60 -30.29
CA HIS A 163 11.25 19.58 -31.34
C HIS A 163 12.20 20.77 -31.22
N LYS A 164 12.93 21.09 -32.32
CA LYS A 164 13.82 22.24 -32.39
C LYS A 164 13.12 23.39 -33.08
N PHE A 165 13.16 24.57 -32.47
CA PHE A 165 12.70 25.81 -33.11
C PHE A 165 13.76 26.33 -34.06
N ALA A 166 13.32 26.76 -35.25
CA ALA A 166 14.17 27.36 -36.27
C ALA A 166 13.42 28.50 -36.96
N ILE A 167 14.18 29.48 -37.47
CA ILE A 167 13.62 30.54 -38.31
C ILE A 167 13.53 29.99 -39.74
N ALA A 168 12.31 29.86 -40.24
CA ALA A 168 12.08 29.45 -41.62
C ALA A 168 12.33 30.63 -42.58
N LEU A 169 13.11 30.39 -43.62
CA LEU A 169 13.44 31.37 -44.65
C LEU A 169 13.02 30.85 -46.03
N ARG A 170 12.74 31.77 -46.96
CA ARG A 170 12.32 31.42 -48.32
C ARG A 170 13.45 30.66 -49.02
N LYS A 171 13.10 29.60 -49.76
CA LYS A 171 14.05 28.90 -50.62
C LYS A 171 14.66 29.88 -51.65
N GLY A 172 15.99 29.87 -51.77
CA GLY A 172 16.72 30.81 -52.63
C GLY A 172 17.10 32.13 -51.96
N THR A 173 16.94 32.25 -50.63
CA THR A 173 17.50 33.38 -49.87
C THR A 173 19.03 33.42 -50.04
N ASN A 174 19.59 34.63 -50.16
CA ASN A 174 21.02 34.85 -50.34
C ASN A 174 21.84 34.16 -49.23
N THR A 175 22.88 33.42 -49.61
CA THR A 175 23.74 32.66 -48.69
C THR A 175 24.51 33.56 -47.71
N SER A 176 24.95 34.74 -48.13
CA SER A 176 25.61 35.71 -47.26
C SER A 176 24.69 36.20 -46.13
N PHE A 177 23.40 36.38 -46.43
CA PHE A 177 22.40 36.75 -45.42
C PHE A 177 22.13 35.60 -44.45
N LEU A 178 22.09 34.35 -44.94
CA LEU A 178 21.96 33.15 -44.10
C LEU A 178 23.14 33.04 -43.12
N ASP A 179 24.37 33.23 -43.60
CA ASP A 179 25.57 33.18 -42.76
C ASP A 179 25.59 34.28 -41.71
N PHE A 180 25.16 35.50 -42.10
CA PHE A 180 25.01 36.60 -41.17
C PHE A 180 23.98 36.29 -40.07
N LEU A 181 22.80 35.77 -40.43
CA LEU A 181 21.77 35.38 -39.46
C LEU A 181 22.25 34.27 -38.52
N ASN A 182 22.88 33.22 -39.06
CA ASN A 182 23.40 32.12 -38.26
C ASN A 182 24.46 32.60 -37.25
N LYS A 183 25.39 33.45 -37.68
CA LYS A 183 26.38 34.07 -36.77
C LYS A 183 25.69 34.87 -35.66
N ARG A 184 24.65 35.63 -35.99
CA ARG A 184 23.94 36.45 -35.00
C ARG A 184 23.12 35.60 -34.02
N ILE A 185 22.47 34.55 -34.50
CA ILE A 185 21.73 33.59 -33.66
C ILE A 185 22.70 32.90 -32.71
N ASN A 186 23.84 32.40 -33.22
CA ASN A 186 24.86 31.76 -32.39
C ASN A 186 25.35 32.72 -31.31
N TRP A 187 25.65 33.98 -31.66
CA TRP A 187 26.06 34.99 -30.68
C TRP A 187 25.02 35.19 -29.57
N VAL A 188 23.72 35.28 -29.90
CA VAL A 188 22.62 35.44 -28.91
C VAL A 188 22.48 34.21 -28.00
N VAL A 189 22.69 33.01 -28.55
CA VAL A 189 22.61 31.75 -27.80
C VAL A 189 23.84 31.58 -26.90
N GLU A 190 25.05 31.80 -27.43
CA GLU A 190 26.32 31.70 -26.72
C GLU A 190 26.46 32.74 -25.62
N SER A 191 25.91 33.95 -25.81
CA SER A 191 25.89 34.98 -24.77
C SER A 191 24.92 34.68 -23.62
N GLY A 192 24.13 33.60 -23.72
CA GLY A 192 23.09 33.25 -22.74
C GLY A 192 21.87 34.18 -22.74
N LEU A 193 21.79 35.13 -23.68
CA LEU A 193 20.73 36.13 -23.72
C LEU A 193 19.37 35.48 -24.01
N PHE A 194 19.36 34.46 -24.87
CA PHE A 194 18.17 33.65 -25.15
C PHE A 194 17.60 32.99 -23.88
N GLN A 195 18.47 32.39 -23.06
CA GLN A 195 18.05 31.76 -21.81
C GLN A 195 17.53 32.79 -20.80
N ALA A 196 18.17 33.96 -20.72
CA ALA A 196 17.71 35.05 -19.87
C ALA A 196 16.30 35.53 -20.28
N TRP A 197 16.03 35.66 -21.57
CA TRP A 197 14.70 36.04 -22.08
C TRP A 197 13.64 34.97 -21.81
N ILE A 198 13.95 33.70 -22.08
CA ILE A 198 13.04 32.58 -21.80
C ILE A 198 12.68 32.52 -20.31
N ASN A 199 13.68 32.61 -19.43
CA ASN A 199 13.47 32.56 -17.98
C ASN A 199 12.67 33.76 -17.47
N LYS A 200 12.81 34.92 -18.13
CA LYS A 200 12.00 36.11 -17.85
C LYS A 200 10.53 35.88 -18.24
N GLU A 201 10.28 35.32 -19.43
CA GLU A 201 8.93 35.08 -19.96
C GLU A 201 8.17 33.97 -19.23
N TYR A 202 8.82 32.87 -18.89
CA TYR A 202 8.20 31.85 -18.04
C TYR A 202 7.90 32.36 -16.63
N GLY A 203 8.55 33.44 -16.22
CA GLY A 203 8.56 33.86 -14.84
C GLY A 203 9.13 32.77 -13.93
N ARG A 204 9.04 32.99 -12.62
CA ARG A 204 9.54 32.03 -11.62
C ARG A 204 8.60 30.81 -11.49
N LEU A 205 8.48 29.99 -12.54
CA LEU A 205 7.92 28.63 -12.43
C LEU A 205 8.64 27.82 -11.35
N ASP A 206 9.96 28.04 -11.20
CA ASP A 206 10.78 27.35 -10.20
C ASP A 206 10.58 27.85 -8.78
N SER A 207 10.13 29.10 -8.57
CA SER A 207 10.21 29.72 -7.23
C SER A 207 8.92 29.67 -6.43
N ARG A 208 7.80 29.15 -6.94
CA ARG A 208 6.56 29.13 -6.16
C ARG A 208 6.06 27.79 -5.61
N ARG A 209 6.59 26.62 -5.98
CA ARG A 209 6.34 25.33 -5.25
C ARG A 209 6.94 24.05 -5.87
N SER A 210 7.64 24.12 -7.01
CA SER A 210 8.26 22.95 -7.66
C SER A 210 9.56 22.49 -6.99
N SER A 211 10.19 23.37 -6.22
CA SER A 211 11.03 22.93 -5.12
C SER A 211 10.14 22.09 -4.21
N VAL A 212 10.41 20.79 -4.21
CA VAL A 212 10.44 20.00 -2.98
C VAL A 212 11.27 20.81 -1.98
N ARG A 213 10.70 21.88 -1.42
CA ARG A 213 11.16 22.35 -0.14
C ARG A 213 10.88 21.13 0.73
N PRO A 214 11.89 20.51 1.38
CA PRO A 214 11.58 19.67 2.52
C PRO A 214 10.62 20.53 3.34
N PRO A 215 9.39 20.06 3.59
CA PRO A 215 8.37 20.88 4.22
C PRO A 215 9.05 21.51 5.43
N THR A 216 9.19 22.84 5.41
CA THR A 216 9.79 23.60 6.50
C THR A 216 8.78 23.46 7.62
N LYS A 217 8.91 22.37 8.38
CA LYS A 217 7.96 21.77 9.32
C LYS A 217 6.64 22.56 9.44
N PRO A 218 5.67 22.43 8.52
CA PRO A 218 4.30 22.45 8.96
C PRO A 218 4.10 21.09 9.59
N SER A 219 4.01 21.04 10.91
CA SER A 219 3.39 19.94 11.64
C SER A 219 1.98 19.75 11.05
N LEU A 220 1.89 19.03 9.92
CA LEU A 220 0.61 18.68 9.35
C LEU A 220 0.00 17.72 10.36
N PRO A 221 -1.16 18.03 10.95
CA PRO A 221 -1.75 17.20 11.99
C PRO A 221 -1.90 15.79 11.43
N SER A 222 -1.28 14.82 12.11
CA SER A 222 -1.44 13.41 11.79
C SER A 222 -2.92 13.13 11.71
N SER A 223 -3.35 12.71 10.52
CA SER A 223 -4.74 12.47 10.26
C SER A 223 -5.18 11.29 11.13
N ILE A 224 -6.34 11.36 11.80
CA ILE A 224 -6.87 10.24 12.59
C ILE A 224 -6.98 8.95 11.74
N PHE A 225 -7.11 9.12 10.42
CA PHE A 225 -7.09 8.03 9.44
C PHE A 225 -5.77 7.25 9.38
N GLU A 226 -4.63 7.83 9.78
CA GLU A 226 -3.34 7.13 9.81
C GLU A 226 -3.23 6.19 11.03
N VAL A 227 -3.92 6.50 12.13
CA VAL A 227 -3.91 5.70 13.37
C VAL A 227 -5.11 4.77 13.54
N GLN A 228 -6.09 4.82 12.63
CA GLN A 228 -7.32 4.01 12.69
C GLN A 228 -7.05 2.51 12.86
N SER A 229 -5.99 1.99 12.23
CA SER A 229 -5.60 0.58 12.29
C SER A 229 -5.24 0.13 13.70
N VAL A 230 -4.61 1.02 14.49
CA VAL A 230 -4.24 0.73 15.89
C VAL A 230 -5.49 0.57 16.74
N PHE A 231 -6.52 1.39 16.51
CA PHE A 231 -7.80 1.26 17.20
C PHE A 231 -8.52 -0.04 16.86
N TYR A 232 -8.53 -0.46 15.59
CA TYR A 232 -9.11 -1.75 15.20
C TYR A 232 -8.42 -2.94 15.84
N ILE A 233 -7.08 -2.93 15.89
CA ILE A 233 -6.30 -3.98 16.54
C ILE A 233 -6.63 -4.04 18.04
N TYR A 234 -6.69 -2.90 18.73
CA TYR A 234 -7.05 -2.83 20.14
C TYR A 234 -8.45 -3.39 20.42
N LEU A 235 -9.45 -3.02 19.63
CA LEU A 235 -10.82 -3.53 19.76
C LEU A 235 -10.89 -5.05 19.51
N MET A 236 -10.11 -5.56 18.56
CA MET A 236 -10.08 -6.99 18.26
C MET A 236 -9.48 -7.80 19.41
N PHE A 237 -8.35 -7.36 19.99
CA PHE A 237 -7.75 -8.02 21.14
C PHE A 237 -8.60 -7.95 22.41
N THR A 238 -9.25 -6.82 22.66
CA THR A 238 -10.18 -6.69 23.79
C THR A 238 -11.39 -7.60 23.62
N ALA A 239 -11.94 -7.72 22.41
CA ALA A 239 -13.03 -8.66 22.11
C ALA A 239 -12.61 -10.12 22.33
N ILE A 240 -11.41 -10.53 21.90
CA ILE A 240 -10.88 -11.88 22.17
C ILE A 240 -10.76 -12.12 23.68
N SER A 241 -10.21 -11.15 24.42
CA SER A 241 -10.06 -11.27 25.87
C SER A 241 -11.39 -11.45 26.57
N VAL A 242 -12.39 -10.64 26.22
CA VAL A 242 -13.76 -10.77 26.75
C VAL A 242 -14.37 -12.12 26.38
N ALA A 243 -14.22 -12.57 25.14
CA ALA A 243 -14.72 -13.88 24.70
C ALA A 243 -14.08 -15.03 25.48
N ALA A 244 -12.76 -14.97 25.73
CA ALA A 244 -12.05 -15.98 26.53
C ALA A 244 -12.59 -16.03 27.97
N ILE A 245 -12.83 -14.87 28.59
CA ILE A 245 -13.42 -14.80 29.94
C ILE A 245 -14.83 -15.38 29.95
N LEU A 246 -15.66 -15.05 28.96
CA LEU A 246 -17.02 -15.59 28.85
C LEU A 246 -17.01 -17.12 28.67
N LEU A 247 -16.09 -17.64 27.85
CA LEU A 247 -15.91 -19.08 27.67
C LEU A 247 -15.48 -19.77 28.95
N GLU A 248 -14.58 -19.16 29.74
CA GLU A 248 -14.16 -19.70 31.03
C GLU A 248 -15.33 -19.73 32.03
N VAL A 249 -16.12 -18.65 32.12
CA VAL A 249 -17.29 -18.58 33.01
C VAL A 249 -18.33 -19.63 32.63
N VAL A 250 -18.66 -19.78 31.34
CA VAL A 250 -19.60 -20.79 30.85
C VAL A 250 -19.07 -22.20 31.14
N SER A 251 -17.78 -22.44 30.93
CA SER A 251 -17.15 -23.74 31.21
C SER A 251 -17.20 -24.09 32.71
N VAL A 252 -16.94 -23.12 33.59
CA VAL A 252 -17.00 -23.31 35.05
C VAL A 252 -18.44 -23.53 35.53
N VAL A 253 -19.41 -22.82 34.97
CA VAL A 253 -20.85 -23.01 35.30
C VAL A 253 -21.33 -24.40 34.85
N ASN A 254 -20.98 -24.82 33.63
CA ASN A 254 -21.30 -26.16 33.13
C ASN A 254 -20.66 -27.27 33.97
N LEU A 255 -19.43 -27.08 34.45
CA LEU A 255 -18.75 -28.02 35.34
C LEU A 255 -19.38 -28.07 36.75
N LYS A 256 -19.91 -26.95 37.26
CA LYS A 256 -20.66 -26.93 38.54
C LYS A 256 -22.04 -27.58 38.43
N CYS A 257 -22.75 -27.39 37.32
CA CYS A 257 -24.05 -28.05 37.10
C CYS A 257 -23.95 -29.57 36.89
N ASN A 258 -22.77 -30.10 36.53
CA ASN A 258 -22.54 -31.53 36.37
C ASN A 258 -22.08 -32.26 37.64
N LYS A 259 -21.84 -31.56 38.76
CA LYS A 259 -21.70 -32.20 40.08
C LYS A 259 -23.05 -32.21 40.80
N LYS A 260 -23.89 -33.21 40.49
CA LYS A 260 -25.04 -33.57 41.34
C LYS A 260 -24.57 -34.29 42.62
N PRO A 261 -25.20 -34.06 43.78
CA PRO A 261 -24.88 -34.73 45.03
C PRO A 261 -25.40 -36.19 45.04
N GLY A 262 -24.54 -37.09 45.50
CA GLY A 262 -24.84 -38.37 46.17
C GLY A 262 -25.97 -39.26 45.63
N ARG A 263 -25.62 -40.29 44.86
CA ARG A 263 -26.37 -41.55 44.89
C ARG A 263 -25.68 -42.47 45.90
N VAL A 264 -26.23 -42.55 47.11
CA VAL A 264 -25.90 -43.58 48.09
C VAL A 264 -26.26 -44.92 47.45
N VAL A 265 -25.26 -45.68 47.02
CA VAL A 265 -25.45 -47.07 46.62
C VAL A 265 -25.57 -47.87 47.91
N LYS A 266 -26.80 -48.24 48.29
CA LYS A 266 -27.02 -49.30 49.28
C LYS A 266 -26.53 -50.61 48.66
N ILE A 267 -25.38 -51.09 49.14
CA ILE A 267 -24.93 -52.45 48.90
C ILE A 267 -25.73 -53.33 49.87
N ASN A 268 -26.73 -54.05 49.36
CA ASN A 268 -27.30 -55.18 50.08
C ASN A 268 -26.33 -56.36 49.91
N VAL A 269 -25.55 -56.61 50.95
CA VAL A 269 -24.92 -57.91 51.20
C VAL A 269 -25.99 -58.78 51.84
N VAL A 270 -26.37 -59.91 51.22
CA VAL A 270 -26.66 -61.20 51.89
C VAL A 270 -26.92 -62.25 50.81
N ALA A 271 -26.11 -63.31 50.89
CA ALA A 271 -26.30 -64.70 50.47
C ALA A 271 -26.64 -65.01 49.01
N ASP A 272 -25.62 -65.42 48.26
CA ASP A 272 -25.69 -66.72 47.58
C ASP A 272 -24.26 -67.31 47.51
N PHE A 273 -23.94 -68.08 48.55
CA PHE A 273 -22.84 -69.02 48.57
C PHE A 273 -23.48 -70.41 48.49
N ILE A 274 -22.84 -71.31 47.74
CA ILE A 274 -23.21 -72.73 47.52
C ILE A 274 -24.05 -72.96 46.25
N SER A 275 -23.40 -72.85 45.08
CA SER A 275 -23.34 -73.95 44.10
C SER A 275 -22.47 -73.53 42.92
N GLN A 276 -21.18 -73.90 42.96
CA GLN A 276 -20.35 -74.30 41.81
C GLN A 276 -18.87 -74.26 42.23
N GLN A 277 -18.55 -75.14 43.17
CA GLN A 277 -17.21 -75.70 43.26
C GLN A 277 -17.25 -76.98 42.44
N ASN A 278 -16.64 -76.95 41.24
CA ASN A 278 -16.00 -78.06 40.51
C ASN A 278 -16.04 -77.78 38.99
N ASP A 279 -14.97 -77.20 38.43
CA ASP A 279 -14.04 -78.00 37.63
C ASP A 279 -12.84 -77.18 37.09
N LYS A 280 -11.69 -77.47 37.70
CA LYS A 280 -10.37 -77.78 37.14
C LYS A 280 -9.84 -77.08 35.86
N THR A 281 -8.69 -76.43 36.09
CA THR A 281 -7.39 -76.49 35.36
C THR A 281 -7.25 -75.86 33.98
N ALA A 282 -6.36 -74.85 33.85
CA ALA A 282 -5.10 -74.93 33.08
C ALA A 282 -4.28 -73.60 33.07
N THR A 283 -3.09 -73.66 33.66
CA THR A 283 -1.77 -73.18 33.17
C THR A 283 -1.52 -71.75 32.63
N PHE A 284 -0.73 -70.99 33.42
CA PHE A 284 0.69 -70.60 33.19
C PHE A 284 1.15 -69.57 32.12
N LYS A 285 2.11 -68.73 32.55
CA LYS A 285 3.03 -67.75 31.89
C LYS A 285 2.40 -66.41 31.47
N GLY A 286 2.85 -65.23 31.91
CA GLY A 286 4.18 -64.83 32.40
C GLY A 286 5.07 -64.41 31.23
N GLY A 287 5.29 -63.10 31.03
CA GLY A 287 6.24 -62.65 30.00
C GLY A 287 6.15 -61.17 29.61
N ASN A 288 6.95 -60.37 30.31
CA ASN A 288 7.49 -59.06 29.93
C ASN A 288 7.78 -58.88 28.43
N SER A 289 7.62 -57.66 27.89
CA SER A 289 8.47 -57.23 26.77
C SER A 289 8.67 -55.71 26.74
N ARG A 290 9.94 -55.31 26.97
CA ARG A 290 10.51 -53.98 26.71
C ARG A 290 11.16 -54.00 25.32
N ARG A 291 11.01 -52.87 24.61
CA ARG A 291 11.94 -52.21 23.65
C ARG A 291 12.72 -53.08 22.66
N HIS A 292 12.70 -52.70 21.36
CA HIS A 292 13.80 -51.95 20.72
C HIS A 292 13.50 -51.62 19.25
N LEU A 293 14.27 -50.62 18.75
CA LEU A 293 14.60 -50.19 17.39
C LEU A 293 14.62 -51.32 16.31
N ASP A 294 14.56 -51.12 14.98
CA ASP A 294 15.03 -50.00 14.14
C ASP A 294 14.55 -50.15 12.67
N TYR A 295 14.68 -49.03 11.94
CA TYR A 295 15.02 -48.86 10.50
C TYR A 295 14.23 -49.47 9.32
N ARG A 296 13.84 -48.53 8.42
CA ARG A 296 14.18 -48.44 6.97
C ARG A 296 13.08 -48.71 5.91
N ASN A 297 12.77 -47.62 5.19
CA ASN A 297 12.48 -47.46 3.76
C ASN A 297 11.50 -48.38 3.02
N LYS A 298 10.51 -47.76 2.34
CA LYS A 298 10.43 -47.77 0.87
C LYS A 298 9.41 -46.77 0.32
N LEU A 299 9.83 -46.08 -0.75
CA LEU A 299 9.05 -45.25 -1.66
C LEU A 299 7.83 -46.01 -2.24
N ALA A 300 6.75 -45.27 -2.55
CA ALA A 300 6.35 -44.95 -3.94
C ALA A 300 4.81 -44.82 -4.15
N ARG A 301 4.44 -43.63 -4.64
CA ARG A 301 3.48 -43.34 -5.75
C ARG A 301 1.95 -43.56 -5.58
N ARG A 302 1.26 -42.62 -6.25
CA ARG A 302 -0.15 -42.59 -6.75
C ARG A 302 -1.21 -42.25 -5.69
N ALA A 303 -2.25 -41.46 -5.97
CA ALA A 303 -2.66 -40.66 -7.13
C ALA A 303 -3.78 -39.70 -6.65
N LEU A 304 -3.98 -38.60 -7.38
CA LEU A 304 -5.20 -37.79 -7.36
C LEU A 304 -6.44 -38.63 -7.70
N PRO A 305 -7.64 -38.18 -7.28
CA PRO A 305 -8.49 -37.55 -8.30
C PRO A 305 -9.27 -36.32 -7.81
N HIS A 306 -9.46 -35.36 -8.73
CA HIS A 306 -10.61 -34.45 -8.76
C HIS A 306 -11.90 -35.24 -9.09
N PRO A 307 -13.09 -34.70 -8.78
CA PRO A 307 -13.83 -34.02 -9.84
C PRO A 307 -14.55 -32.73 -9.40
N GLU A 308 -14.95 -32.02 -10.45
CA GLU A 308 -15.66 -30.76 -10.58
C GLU A 308 -16.98 -30.68 -9.81
N THR A 309 -17.37 -29.46 -9.44
CA THR A 309 -18.64 -28.84 -9.89
C THR A 309 -18.71 -27.39 -9.42
N SER A 310 -18.87 -26.49 -10.38
CA SER A 310 -19.48 -25.16 -10.23
C SER A 310 -20.91 -25.26 -10.82
N PRO A 311 -21.77 -24.20 -10.89
CA PRO A 311 -21.64 -22.80 -10.48
C PRO A 311 -22.93 -22.21 -9.82
N ILE A 312 -22.97 -20.86 -9.69
CA ILE A 312 -24.16 -19.96 -9.77
C ILE A 312 -24.73 -19.40 -8.42
N PHE A 313 -24.46 -18.11 -8.12
CA PHE A 313 -25.40 -16.94 -8.18
C PHE A 313 -25.04 -15.78 -7.20
N ARG A 314 -25.04 -14.54 -7.76
CA ARG A 314 -25.48 -13.24 -7.19
C ARG A 314 -24.54 -12.55 -6.16
N ARG A 315 -23.83 -11.47 -6.50
CA ARG A 315 -24.23 -10.08 -6.83
C ARG A 315 -24.82 -9.30 -5.63
N PHE A 316 -23.93 -8.64 -4.90
CA PHE A 316 -24.08 -7.32 -4.24
C PHE A 316 -22.67 -6.68 -4.35
N GLY A 317 -22.42 -5.49 -4.91
CA GLY A 317 -23.29 -4.33 -5.04
C GLY A 317 -23.18 -3.43 -3.81
N SER A 318 -21.99 -2.91 -3.49
CA SER A 318 -21.89 -1.67 -2.71
C SER A 318 -20.61 -0.91 -2.99
N SER A 319 -20.82 0.23 -3.66
CA SER A 319 -20.00 1.42 -3.78
C SER A 319 -18.97 1.65 -2.67
N ASN A 320 -17.70 1.70 -3.05
CA ASN A 320 -16.76 2.61 -2.41
C ASN A 320 -15.87 3.26 -3.48
N LYS A 321 -16.29 4.45 -3.91
CA LYS A 321 -15.49 5.34 -4.76
C LYS A 321 -14.32 5.85 -3.95
N HIS A 322 -13.20 5.14 -3.97
CA HIS A 322 -11.91 5.75 -3.68
C HIS A 322 -11.58 6.70 -4.83
N MET A 323 -11.80 8.00 -4.60
CA MET A 323 -11.20 9.06 -5.39
C MET A 323 -9.69 9.00 -5.20
N GLU A 324 -9.03 8.27 -6.09
CA GLU A 324 -7.59 8.31 -6.26
C GLU A 324 -7.24 9.71 -6.78
N LYS A 325 -6.48 10.43 -5.95
CA LYS A 325 -6.15 11.84 -6.14
C LYS A 325 -4.99 11.95 -7.12
N TYR A 326 -5.29 11.79 -8.41
CA TYR A 326 -4.32 11.99 -9.48
C TYR A 326 -3.83 13.44 -9.50
N ARG A 327 -2.52 13.62 -9.66
CA ARG A 327 -1.93 14.94 -9.92
C ARG A 327 -2.13 15.34 -11.39
N PRO A 328 -2.03 16.63 -11.70
CA PRO A 328 -2.17 17.15 -13.04
C PRO A 328 -0.97 16.82 -13.91
N ILE A 329 -1.19 16.12 -15.02
CA ILE A 329 -0.12 15.67 -15.91
C ILE A 329 -0.20 16.43 -17.23
N ILE A 330 0.93 17.01 -17.60
CA ILE A 330 1.20 17.58 -18.91
C ILE A 330 2.42 16.81 -19.44
N LEU A 331 2.23 16.08 -20.52
CA LEU A 331 3.22 15.24 -21.19
C LEU A 331 3.98 16.06 -22.24
#